data_AF-A0A6A5DWF6-F1
#
_entry.id   AF-A0A6A5DWF6-F1
#
_cell.length_a   1.000
_cell.length_b   1.000
_cell.length_c   1.000
_cell.angle_alpha   90.00
_cell.angle_beta   90.00
_cell.angle_gamma   90.00
#
_symmetry.space_group_name_H-M   'P 1'
#
loop_
_entity.id
_entity.type
_entity.pdbx_description
1 polymer ?
#
loop_
_entity_poly.entity_id
_entity_poly.type
_entity_poly.pdbx_seq_one_letter_code
_entity_poly.pdbx_strand_id
1 'polypeptide(L)'
;MAESLDINFIPPKLYISCTGQISNYSKNQVSCLGKLRRTWSYRNKDILISHMIYIRFKNQLHKFLFFKSFSSVRRSLAQLCDGPILNGISNFCTMSLKCKNEHCVSGHTLDHTLVCLIQLYKKIEILLLRLNSCWRSCEAQFTTGHFTKVLLLIMTVLSGLRVQSLNSLDEVNCCYGNLFAVRRSLPDTKTWLPYDVTLPSSLNHQAKPPATDVNNREVLDFGEIRTKDIPKFLTAKGTPDNFDSHEAMTSNKPLANKNKKVKRLSADTQRSLTALLPRATQKKQEDLLSVLLNHR
;
A
#
# COMPACT_ATOMS: atom_id res chain seq x y z
N MET A 1 18.49 -6.34 9.70
CA MET A 1 18.48 -5.69 8.36
C MET A 1 17.51 -4.51 8.40
N ALA A 2 17.79 -3.41 7.71
CA ALA A 2 16.93 -2.20 7.75
C ALA A 2 15.49 -2.43 7.23
N GLU A 3 15.32 -3.41 6.35
CA GLU A 3 14.04 -3.80 5.74
C GLU A 3 13.00 -4.33 6.74
N SER A 4 13.44 -4.84 7.89
CA SER A 4 12.59 -5.43 8.94
C SER A 4 12.46 -4.56 10.19
N LEU A 5 12.97 -3.32 10.17
CA LEU A 5 12.85 -2.39 11.30
C LEU A 5 11.40 -1.94 11.49
N ASP A 6 10.96 -1.88 12.76
CA ASP A 6 9.68 -1.22 13.07
C ASP A 6 9.80 0.29 12.86
N ILE A 7 8.88 0.83 12.07
CA ILE A 7 8.76 2.25 11.74
C ILE A 7 7.40 2.82 12.19
N ASN A 8 6.62 2.08 12.99
CA ASN A 8 5.31 2.50 13.54
C ASN A 8 5.42 3.53 14.68
N PHE A 9 6.28 4.53 14.51
CA PHE A 9 6.43 5.66 15.42
C PHE A 9 6.57 6.97 14.64
N ILE A 10 6.38 8.10 15.32
CA ILE A 10 6.59 9.43 14.76
C ILE A 10 7.96 9.92 15.27
N PRO A 11 8.95 10.16 14.40
CA PRO A 11 10.26 10.62 14.86
C PRO A 11 10.16 12.04 15.45
N PRO A 12 11.05 12.40 16.39
CA PRO A 12 10.96 13.66 17.12
C PRO A 12 11.11 14.87 16.18
N LYS A 13 10.26 15.87 16.37
CA LYS A 13 10.18 17.07 15.52
C LYS A 13 11.31 18.07 15.81
N LEU A 14 12.55 17.62 15.56
CA LEU A 14 13.76 18.37 15.81
C LEU A 14 14.38 18.86 14.50
N TYR A 15 14.87 20.10 14.52
CA TYR A 15 15.70 20.70 13.49
C TYR A 15 17.11 20.90 14.03
N ILE A 16 18.08 20.93 13.14
CA ILE A 16 19.49 21.16 13.42
C ILE A 16 20.03 22.23 12.48
N SER A 17 21.00 23.04 12.92
CA SER A 17 21.68 23.99 12.06
C SER A 17 22.46 23.24 10.98
N CYS A 18 22.39 23.72 9.73
CA CYS A 18 23.13 23.17 8.59
C CYS A 18 23.37 24.27 7.55
N THR A 19 24.25 24.03 6.57
CA THR A 19 24.45 25.03 5.51
C THR A 19 23.17 25.22 4.68
N GLY A 20 22.94 26.44 4.17
CA GLY A 20 21.79 26.73 3.32
C GLY A 20 21.71 25.82 2.08
N GLN A 21 22.86 25.38 1.54
CA GLN A 21 22.94 24.41 0.45
C GLN A 21 22.33 23.06 0.82
N ILE A 22 22.69 22.47 1.98
CA ILE A 22 22.16 21.18 2.45
C ILE A 22 20.66 21.30 2.75
N SER A 23 20.23 22.41 3.37
CA SER A 23 18.80 22.70 3.63
C SER A 23 17.98 22.70 2.35
N ASN A 24 18.45 23.42 1.32
CA ASN A 24 17.77 23.51 0.03
C ASN A 24 17.78 22.17 -0.73
N TYR A 25 18.90 21.44 -0.71
CA TYR A 25 19.01 20.14 -1.37
C TYR A 25 18.03 19.11 -0.80
N SER A 26 17.85 19.11 0.53
CA SER A 26 16.84 18.30 1.24
C SER A 26 15.41 18.72 0.88
N LYS A 27 15.12 20.03 0.85
CA LYS A 27 13.80 20.58 0.46
C LYS A 27 13.42 20.21 -0.98
N ASN A 28 14.36 20.17 -1.91
CA ASN A 28 14.10 19.81 -3.31
C ASN A 28 13.51 18.39 -3.46
N GLN A 29 13.90 17.44 -2.59
CA GLN A 29 13.39 16.06 -2.61
C GLN A 29 11.90 15.96 -2.22
N VAL A 30 11.33 16.96 -1.56
CA VAL A 30 9.92 16.95 -1.13
C VAL A 30 8.96 16.84 -2.33
N SER A 31 9.34 17.37 -3.49
CA SER A 31 8.56 17.27 -4.73
C SER A 31 8.44 15.81 -5.22
N CYS A 32 9.57 15.09 -5.31
CA CYS A 32 9.68 13.66 -5.59
C CYS A 32 8.86 12.81 -4.61
N LEU A 33 9.11 12.98 -3.30
CA LEU A 33 8.41 12.25 -2.26
C LEU A 33 6.89 12.52 -2.28
N GLY A 34 6.49 13.75 -2.59
CA GLY A 34 5.10 14.14 -2.79
C GLY A 34 4.45 13.48 -4.01
N LYS A 35 5.20 13.24 -5.10
CA LYS A 35 4.76 12.47 -6.27
C LYS A 35 4.59 10.99 -5.92
N LEU A 36 5.62 10.35 -5.36
CA LEU A 36 5.58 8.95 -4.89
C LEU A 36 4.37 8.67 -4.00
N ARG A 37 4.10 9.53 -3.01
CA ARG A 37 2.94 9.41 -2.11
C ARG A 37 1.59 9.52 -2.85
N ARG A 38 1.50 10.26 -3.96
CA ARG A 38 0.28 10.33 -4.79
C ARG A 38 0.11 9.06 -5.62
N THR A 39 1.19 8.55 -6.22
CA THR A 39 1.22 7.30 -7.00
C THR A 39 0.71 6.13 -6.14
N TRP A 40 1.24 5.98 -4.93
CA TRP A 40 0.85 4.91 -4.00
C TRP A 40 -0.27 5.35 -3.06
N SER A 41 -1.37 5.85 -3.61
CA SER A 41 -2.55 6.20 -2.81
C SER A 41 -3.84 5.69 -3.43
N TYR A 42 -4.89 5.54 -2.63
CA TYR A 42 -6.25 5.28 -3.12
C TYR A 42 -6.86 6.43 -3.96
N ARG A 43 -6.11 7.47 -4.32
CA ARG A 43 -6.50 8.44 -5.34
C ARG A 43 -5.99 8.06 -6.75
N ASN A 44 -5.10 7.08 -6.84
CA ASN A 44 -4.63 6.51 -8.10
C ASN A 44 -5.77 5.69 -8.75
N LYS A 45 -6.06 5.99 -10.02
CA LYS A 45 -7.14 5.38 -10.80
C LYS A 45 -6.95 3.87 -10.94
N ASP A 46 -5.74 3.38 -11.19
CA ASP A 46 -5.49 1.96 -11.44
C ASP A 46 -5.66 1.13 -10.15
N ILE A 47 -5.26 1.70 -9.01
CA ILE A 47 -5.48 1.10 -7.68
C ILE A 47 -6.98 1.06 -7.35
N LEU A 48 -7.72 2.14 -7.61
CA LEU A 48 -9.17 2.18 -7.45
C LEU A 48 -9.89 1.16 -8.33
N ILE A 49 -9.56 1.11 -9.63
CA ILE A 49 -10.13 0.16 -10.58
C ILE A 49 -9.78 -1.28 -10.15
N SER A 50 -8.55 -1.55 -9.71
CA SER A 50 -8.14 -2.85 -9.17
C SER A 50 -9.04 -3.30 -8.01
N HIS A 51 -9.30 -2.39 -7.06
CA HIS A 51 -10.21 -2.66 -5.94
C HIS A 51 -11.67 -2.87 -6.40
N MET A 52 -12.16 -2.10 -7.37
CA MET A 52 -13.51 -2.26 -7.92
C MET A 52 -13.71 -3.60 -8.64
N ILE A 53 -12.75 -4.01 -9.49
CA ILE A 53 -12.75 -5.33 -10.15
C ILE A 53 -12.83 -6.44 -9.09
N TYR A 54 -11.99 -6.36 -8.05
CA TYR A 54 -11.98 -7.37 -7.00
C TYR A 54 -13.34 -7.46 -6.28
N ILE A 55 -13.92 -6.32 -5.88
CA ILE A 55 -15.21 -6.29 -5.19
C ILE A 55 -16.34 -6.83 -6.08
N ARG A 56 -16.35 -6.47 -7.37
CA ARG A 56 -17.38 -6.90 -8.32
C ARG A 56 -17.34 -8.40 -8.61
N PHE A 57 -16.15 -8.97 -8.79
CA PHE A 57 -16.00 -10.33 -9.31
C PHE A 57 -15.59 -11.38 -8.27
N LYS A 58 -15.26 -11.02 -7.02
CA LYS A 58 -14.80 -11.99 -5.99
C LYS A 58 -15.68 -13.24 -5.87
N ASN A 59 -17.01 -13.08 -5.81
CA ASN A 59 -17.90 -14.21 -5.58
C ASN A 59 -17.91 -15.18 -6.77
N GLN A 60 -17.74 -14.67 -8.00
CA GLN A 60 -17.72 -15.46 -9.24
C GLN A 60 -16.34 -16.07 -9.50
N LEU A 61 -15.25 -15.32 -9.26
CA LEU A 61 -13.93 -15.67 -9.77
C LEU A 61 -12.92 -16.16 -8.71
N HIS A 62 -13.22 -16.13 -7.40
CA HIS A 62 -12.27 -16.50 -6.32
C HIS A 62 -11.62 -17.89 -6.45
N LYS A 63 -12.25 -18.84 -7.16
CA LYS A 63 -11.70 -20.19 -7.35
C LYS A 63 -10.58 -20.23 -8.41
N PHE A 64 -10.62 -19.34 -9.40
CA PHE A 64 -9.70 -19.32 -10.54
C PHE A 64 -8.31 -18.78 -10.17
N LEU A 65 -7.27 -19.36 -10.77
CA LEU A 65 -5.88 -19.05 -10.43
C LEU A 65 -5.52 -17.59 -10.71
N PHE A 66 -5.88 -17.06 -11.88
CA PHE A 66 -5.62 -15.65 -12.23
C PHE A 66 -6.23 -14.66 -11.23
N PHE A 67 -7.41 -14.97 -10.68
CA PHE A 67 -8.08 -14.11 -9.72
C PHE A 67 -7.49 -14.23 -8.31
N LYS A 68 -6.96 -15.40 -7.94
CA LYS A 68 -6.14 -15.58 -6.73
C LYS A 68 -4.84 -14.77 -6.82
N SER A 69 -4.15 -14.82 -7.96
CA SER A 69 -2.97 -13.99 -8.25
C SER A 69 -3.30 -12.49 -8.19
N PHE A 70 -4.42 -12.07 -8.79
CA PHE A 70 -4.91 -10.68 -8.74
C PHE A 70 -5.25 -10.23 -7.31
N SER A 71 -5.84 -11.10 -6.49
CA SER A 71 -6.06 -10.85 -5.06
C SER A 71 -4.74 -10.67 -4.29
N SER A 72 -3.67 -11.36 -4.69
CA SER A 72 -2.32 -11.18 -4.13
C SER A 72 -1.71 -9.81 -4.50
N VAL A 73 -1.86 -9.38 -5.77
CA VAL A 73 -1.50 -8.03 -6.23
C VAL A 73 -2.25 -6.97 -5.42
N ARG A 74 -3.58 -7.08 -5.31
CA ARG A 74 -4.41 -6.13 -4.54
C ARG A 74 -4.01 -6.05 -3.06
N ARG A 75 -3.62 -7.17 -2.44
CA ARG A 75 -3.08 -7.16 -1.07
C ARG A 75 -1.76 -6.39 -0.96
N SER A 76 -0.87 -6.49 -1.96
CA SER A 76 0.34 -5.67 -2.02
C SER A 76 0.03 -4.18 -2.23
N LEU A 77 -0.93 -3.83 -3.10
CA LEU A 77 -1.35 -2.43 -3.29
C LEU A 77 -1.88 -1.81 -2.00
N ALA A 78 -2.69 -2.54 -1.23
CA ALA A 78 -3.16 -2.08 0.07
C ALA A 78 -2.00 -1.84 1.05
N GLN A 79 -1.00 -2.73 1.09
CA GLN A 79 0.21 -2.56 1.92
C GLN A 79 1.17 -1.45 1.46
N LEU A 80 0.96 -0.89 0.26
CA LEU A 80 1.67 0.28 -0.26
C LEU A 80 0.90 1.56 0.03
N CYS A 81 -0.43 1.54 -0.10
CA CYS A 81 -1.31 2.70 0.15
C CYS A 81 -1.51 2.98 1.64
N ASP A 82 -1.59 1.94 2.46
CA ASP A 82 -1.77 2.03 3.91
C ASP A 82 -0.47 1.66 4.64
N GLY A 83 -0.08 2.48 5.62
CA GLY A 83 0.93 2.07 6.60
C GLY A 83 1.88 3.18 7.07
N PRO A 84 2.85 2.81 7.94
CA PRO A 84 3.83 3.74 8.49
C PRO A 84 4.75 4.36 7.44
N ILE A 85 5.02 3.67 6.32
CA ILE A 85 5.96 4.11 5.27
C ILE A 85 5.55 5.47 4.68
N LEU A 86 4.34 5.57 4.13
CA LEU A 86 3.86 6.83 3.54
C LEU A 86 3.62 7.91 4.60
N ASN A 87 3.32 7.52 5.84
CA ASN A 87 3.20 8.46 6.96
C ASN A 87 4.56 9.05 7.37
N GLY A 88 5.63 8.25 7.40
CA GLY A 88 7.01 8.70 7.64
C GLY A 88 7.49 9.65 6.55
N ILE A 89 7.32 9.27 5.28
CA ILE A 89 7.61 10.13 4.12
C ILE A 89 6.79 11.45 4.19
N SER A 90 5.51 11.38 4.56
CA SER A 90 4.64 12.56 4.72
C SER A 90 5.05 13.46 5.89
N ASN A 91 5.50 12.88 7.00
CA ASN A 91 6.05 13.63 8.13
C ASN A 91 7.33 14.37 7.72
N PHE A 92 8.25 13.70 7.04
CA PHE A 92 9.46 14.33 6.49
C PHE A 92 9.13 15.48 5.54
N CYS A 93 8.22 15.28 4.59
CA CYS A 93 7.79 16.34 3.67
C CYS A 93 7.24 17.56 4.44
N THR A 94 6.41 17.32 5.47
CA THR A 94 5.81 18.38 6.29
C THR A 94 6.86 19.12 7.14
N MET A 95 7.85 18.41 7.67
CA MET A 95 8.96 18.98 8.44
C MET A 95 9.89 19.80 7.54
N SER A 96 10.30 19.27 6.39
CA SER A 96 11.20 19.94 5.45
C SER A 96 10.61 21.24 4.89
N LEU A 97 9.30 21.26 4.60
CA LEU A 97 8.59 22.48 4.17
C LEU A 97 8.47 23.55 5.27
N LYS A 98 8.41 23.14 6.55
CA LYS A 98 8.36 24.05 7.70
C LYS A 98 9.75 24.43 8.23
N CYS A 99 10.81 23.87 7.65
CA CYS A 99 12.16 24.11 8.09
C CYS A 99 12.65 25.48 7.62
N LYS A 100 13.17 26.29 8.55
CA LYS A 100 13.79 27.58 8.24
C LYS A 100 14.98 27.42 7.28
N ASN A 101 15.46 28.52 6.72
CA ASN A 101 16.73 28.51 5.99
C ASN A 101 17.87 28.20 6.97
N GLU A 102 18.96 27.60 6.48
CA GLU A 102 20.13 27.18 7.28
C GLU A 102 19.79 26.19 8.42
N HIS A 103 18.63 25.55 8.31
CA HIS A 103 18.20 24.48 9.19
C HIS A 103 17.86 23.26 8.36
N CYS A 104 18.11 22.09 8.93
CA CYS A 104 17.82 20.79 8.36
C CYS A 104 16.94 20.00 9.33
N VAL A 105 16.21 19.04 8.78
CA VAL A 105 15.52 18.02 9.57
C VAL A 105 16.57 17.15 10.28
N SER A 106 16.37 16.87 11.56
CA SER A 106 17.28 16.07 12.39
C SER A 106 17.59 14.68 11.81
N GLY A 107 18.80 14.16 12.09
CA GLY A 107 19.23 12.83 11.68
C GLY A 107 18.23 11.73 12.05
N HIS A 108 17.65 11.74 13.26
CA HIS A 108 16.57 10.81 13.62
C HIS A 108 15.42 10.75 12.60
N THR A 109 14.88 11.90 12.18
CA THR A 109 13.76 11.95 11.23
C THR A 109 14.22 11.61 9.81
N LEU A 110 15.44 11.98 9.45
CA LEU A 110 16.01 11.67 8.15
C LEU A 110 16.33 10.16 8.01
N ASP A 111 16.88 9.53 9.04
CA ASP A 111 17.09 8.08 9.17
C ASP A 111 15.76 7.32 9.11
N HIS A 112 14.70 7.82 9.78
CA HIS A 112 13.35 7.25 9.65
C HIS A 112 12.82 7.30 8.21
N THR A 113 13.09 8.39 7.50
CA THR A 113 12.71 8.55 6.09
C THR A 113 13.49 7.60 5.18
N LEU A 114 14.80 7.44 5.42
CA LEU A 114 15.65 6.51 4.67
C LEU A 114 15.20 5.06 4.86
N VAL A 115 14.85 4.64 6.08
CA VAL A 115 14.25 3.31 6.33
C VAL A 115 12.90 3.16 5.64
N CYS A 116 12.04 4.18 5.68
CA CYS A 116 10.77 4.17 4.94
C CYS A 116 10.98 3.99 3.42
N LEU A 117 12.01 4.62 2.84
CA LEU A 117 12.35 4.46 1.41
C LEU A 117 12.89 3.06 1.09
N ILE A 118 13.75 2.48 1.94
CA ILE A 118 14.20 1.08 1.82
C ILE A 118 13.00 0.12 1.80
N GLN A 119 12.08 0.26 2.78
CA GLN A 119 10.90 -0.60 2.87
C GLN A 119 9.90 -0.37 1.72
N LEU A 120 9.78 0.87 1.23
CA LEU A 120 8.98 1.19 0.05
C LEU A 120 9.54 0.49 -1.21
N TYR A 121 10.84 0.60 -1.44
CA TYR A 121 11.55 -0.05 -2.54
C TYR A 121 11.27 -1.57 -2.56
N LYS A 122 11.49 -2.25 -1.41
CA LYS A 122 11.22 -3.68 -1.27
C LYS A 122 9.76 -4.08 -1.50
N LYS A 123 8.80 -3.28 -1.02
CA LYS A 123 7.38 -3.54 -1.31
C LYS A 123 7.02 -3.37 -2.78
N ILE A 124 7.68 -2.46 -3.50
CA ILE A 124 7.50 -2.29 -4.95
C ILE A 124 8.17 -3.45 -5.73
N GLU A 125 9.35 -3.93 -5.33
CA GLU A 125 9.95 -5.15 -5.90
C GLU A 125 9.00 -6.37 -5.73
N ILE A 126 8.45 -6.58 -4.53
CA ILE A 126 7.47 -7.65 -4.27
C ILE A 126 6.18 -7.45 -5.10
N LEU A 127 5.74 -6.21 -5.30
CA LEU A 127 4.60 -5.93 -6.18
C LEU A 127 4.91 -6.32 -7.63
N LEU A 128 6.08 -5.95 -8.19
CA LEU A 128 6.48 -6.31 -9.55
C LEU A 128 6.50 -7.83 -9.78
N LEU A 129 7.05 -8.60 -8.84
CA LEU A 129 7.02 -10.07 -8.90
C LEU A 129 5.58 -10.60 -8.96
N ARG A 130 4.68 -10.05 -8.14
CA ARG A 130 3.25 -10.43 -8.13
C ARG A 130 2.51 -9.97 -9.38
N LEU A 131 2.83 -8.81 -9.94
CA LEU A 131 2.28 -8.31 -11.20
C LEU A 131 2.66 -9.25 -12.35
N ASN A 132 3.94 -9.64 -12.47
CA ASN A 132 4.42 -10.57 -13.50
C ASN A 132 3.78 -11.97 -13.34
N SER A 133 3.68 -12.50 -12.11
CA SER A 133 2.99 -13.77 -11.83
C SER A 133 1.49 -13.72 -12.19
N CYS A 134 0.82 -12.62 -11.85
CA CYS A 134 -0.59 -12.40 -12.18
C CYS A 134 -0.81 -12.25 -13.69
N TRP A 135 0.10 -11.59 -14.41
CA TRP A 135 0.07 -11.45 -15.86
C TRP A 135 0.11 -12.82 -16.54
N ARG A 136 1.11 -13.66 -16.22
CA ARG A 136 1.21 -15.05 -16.73
C ARG A 136 -0.04 -15.87 -16.44
N SER A 137 -0.62 -15.72 -15.25
CA SER A 137 -1.87 -16.39 -14.89
C SER A 137 -3.06 -15.89 -15.72
N CYS A 138 -3.09 -14.61 -16.10
CA CYS A 138 -4.12 -14.04 -16.96
C CYS A 138 -3.94 -14.49 -18.42
N GLU A 139 -2.72 -14.52 -18.95
CA GLU A 139 -2.42 -15.05 -20.29
C GLU A 139 -2.89 -16.51 -20.43
N ALA A 140 -2.53 -17.36 -19.47
CA ALA A 140 -2.93 -18.77 -19.45
C ALA A 140 -4.45 -18.98 -19.32
N GLN A 141 -5.19 -18.03 -18.73
CA GLN A 141 -6.66 -18.06 -18.75
C GLN A 141 -7.22 -17.49 -20.06
N PHE A 142 -6.55 -16.50 -20.65
CA PHE A 142 -7.02 -15.82 -21.86
C PHE A 142 -7.06 -16.75 -23.07
N THR A 143 -6.09 -17.66 -23.18
CA THR A 143 -6.06 -18.70 -24.23
C THR A 143 -7.25 -19.66 -24.17
N THR A 144 -7.96 -19.76 -23.04
CA THR A 144 -9.19 -20.59 -22.96
C THR A 144 -10.43 -19.91 -23.56
N GLY A 145 -10.34 -18.66 -24.01
CA GLY A 145 -11.46 -17.89 -24.56
C GLY A 145 -12.53 -17.47 -23.54
N HIS A 146 -12.42 -17.86 -22.27
CA HIS A 146 -13.37 -17.53 -21.22
C HIS A 146 -12.99 -16.25 -20.47
N PHE A 147 -13.99 -15.47 -20.04
CA PHE A 147 -13.82 -14.24 -19.27
C PHE A 147 -12.92 -13.16 -19.92
N THR A 148 -12.68 -13.24 -21.22
CA THR A 148 -11.74 -12.38 -21.99
C THR A 148 -11.91 -10.89 -21.72
N LYS A 149 -13.14 -10.37 -21.64
CA LYS A 149 -13.43 -8.96 -21.29
C LYS A 149 -12.92 -8.56 -19.89
N VAL A 150 -13.05 -9.45 -18.90
CA VAL A 150 -12.57 -9.22 -17.53
C VAL A 150 -11.05 -9.36 -17.45
N LEU A 151 -10.47 -10.31 -18.20
CA LEU A 151 -9.03 -10.51 -18.30
C LEU A 151 -8.34 -9.30 -18.95
N LEU A 152 -8.88 -8.78 -20.07
CA LEU A 152 -8.38 -7.54 -20.70
C LEU A 152 -8.40 -6.36 -19.71
N LEU A 153 -9.49 -6.19 -18.96
CA LEU A 153 -9.58 -5.14 -17.95
C LEU A 153 -8.54 -5.32 -16.83
N ILE A 154 -8.35 -6.55 -16.33
CA ILE A 154 -7.31 -6.87 -15.34
C ILE A 154 -5.92 -6.59 -15.92
N MET A 155 -5.60 -7.07 -17.12
CA MET A 155 -4.29 -6.93 -17.76
C MET A 155 -3.96 -5.45 -18.04
N THR A 156 -4.92 -4.63 -18.46
CA THR A 156 -4.76 -3.18 -18.60
C THR A 156 -4.40 -2.50 -17.26
N VAL A 157 -5.01 -2.93 -16.16
CA VAL A 157 -4.66 -2.43 -14.82
C VAL A 157 -3.28 -2.94 -14.39
N LEU A 158 -2.94 -4.20 -14.67
CA LEU A 158 -1.62 -4.76 -14.36
C LEU A 158 -0.49 -4.03 -15.11
N SER A 159 -0.69 -3.67 -16.39
CA SER A 159 0.32 -2.95 -17.17
C SER A 159 0.53 -1.52 -16.67
N GLY A 160 -0.54 -0.77 -16.36
CA GLY A 160 -0.46 0.55 -15.74
C GLY A 160 0.29 0.53 -14.40
N LEU A 161 -0.06 -0.43 -13.52
CA LEU A 161 0.62 -0.64 -12.24
C LEU A 161 2.09 -1.05 -12.42
N ARG A 162 2.44 -1.84 -13.45
CA ARG A 162 3.82 -2.25 -13.75
C ARG A 162 4.68 -1.05 -14.14
N VAL A 163 4.19 -0.17 -15.01
CA VAL A 163 4.88 1.07 -15.39
C VAL A 163 5.08 1.99 -14.19
N GLN A 164 4.04 2.17 -13.36
CA GLN A 164 4.13 2.97 -12.13
C GLN A 164 5.11 2.37 -11.12
N SER A 165 5.19 1.04 -11.04
CA SER A 165 6.14 0.33 -10.16
C SER A 165 7.58 0.58 -10.58
N LEU A 166 7.91 0.40 -11.87
CA LEU A 166 9.25 0.65 -12.40
C LEU A 166 9.69 2.10 -12.16
N ASN A 167 8.88 3.07 -12.60
CA ASN A 167 9.17 4.49 -12.40
C ASN A 167 9.33 4.85 -10.90
N SER A 168 8.59 4.19 -10.02
CA SER A 168 8.71 4.41 -8.57
C SER A 168 9.99 3.83 -7.98
N LEU A 169 10.56 2.75 -8.52
CA LEU A 169 11.86 2.24 -8.06
C LEU A 169 12.98 3.23 -8.38
N ASP A 170 12.98 3.79 -9.58
CA ASP A 170 13.95 4.80 -10.00
C ASP A 170 13.83 6.09 -9.18
N GLU A 171 12.60 6.58 -8.98
CA GLU A 171 12.32 7.74 -8.11
C GLU A 171 12.75 7.48 -6.66
N VAL A 172 12.46 6.30 -6.10
CA VAL A 172 12.87 5.94 -4.73
C VAL A 172 14.39 5.81 -4.61
N ASN A 173 15.09 5.19 -5.57
CA ASN A 173 16.54 5.06 -5.52
C ASN A 173 17.25 6.42 -5.63
N CYS A 174 16.80 7.29 -6.53
CA CYS A 174 17.30 8.65 -6.67
C CYS A 174 17.09 9.47 -5.39
N CYS A 175 15.85 9.51 -4.88
CA CYS A 175 15.51 10.31 -3.71
C CYS A 175 16.09 9.71 -2.40
N TYR A 176 16.36 8.39 -2.36
CA TYR A 176 17.16 7.75 -1.32
C TYR A 176 18.61 8.22 -1.36
N GLY A 177 19.29 8.11 -2.50
CA GLY A 177 20.70 8.52 -2.65
C GLY A 177 20.92 9.99 -2.29
N ASN A 178 20.01 10.86 -2.74
CA ASN A 178 20.05 12.29 -2.42
C ASN A 178 19.90 12.58 -0.92
N LEU A 179 18.95 11.91 -0.25
CA LEU A 179 18.77 12.08 1.21
C LEU A 179 19.89 11.39 2.01
N PHE A 180 20.47 10.31 1.51
CA PHE A 180 21.62 9.65 2.13
C PHE A 180 22.89 10.50 2.05
N ALA A 181 23.08 11.24 0.95
CA ALA A 181 24.12 12.27 0.86
C ALA A 181 23.91 13.37 1.91
N VAL A 182 22.67 13.91 2.03
CA VAL A 182 22.32 14.85 3.12
C VAL A 182 22.63 14.26 4.49
N ARG A 183 22.32 12.99 4.75
CA ARG A 183 22.59 12.33 6.05
C ARG A 183 24.06 12.36 6.45
N ARG A 184 24.96 12.18 5.47
CA ARG A 184 26.41 12.17 5.67
C ARG A 184 27.00 13.58 5.83
N SER A 185 26.35 14.61 5.28
CA SER A 185 26.79 16.01 5.41
C SER A 185 26.29 16.71 6.68
N LEU A 186 25.45 16.05 7.49
CA LEU A 186 24.99 16.59 8.77
C LEU A 186 25.98 16.23 9.89
N PRO A 187 26.21 17.15 10.86
CA PRO A 187 27.07 16.86 12.02
C PRO A 187 26.51 15.69 12.83
N ASP A 188 27.34 15.06 13.67
CA ASP A 188 27.03 13.77 14.29
C ASP A 188 25.79 13.84 15.21
N THR A 189 24.65 13.54 14.63
CA THR A 189 23.35 13.56 15.30
C THR A 189 23.00 12.17 15.77
N LYS A 190 22.56 12.09 17.03
CA LYS A 190 21.86 10.94 17.60
C LYS A 190 20.92 10.32 16.57
N THR A 191 21.09 9.03 16.34
CA THR A 191 20.20 8.21 15.52
C THR A 191 19.31 7.36 16.42
N TRP A 192 18.20 6.88 15.87
CA TRP A 192 17.37 5.85 16.51
C TRP A 192 17.69 4.45 15.96
N LEU A 193 18.53 4.37 14.92
CA LEU A 193 18.94 3.10 14.33
C LEU A 193 19.75 2.29 15.36
N PRO A 194 19.47 0.98 15.51
CA PRO A 194 20.33 0.08 16.27
C PRO A 194 21.77 0.08 15.72
N TYR A 195 22.77 -0.06 16.60
CA TYR A 195 24.19 -0.02 16.24
C TYR A 195 24.62 -1.12 15.25
N ASP A 196 23.88 -2.23 15.21
CA ASP A 196 24.05 -3.35 14.27
C ASP A 196 23.44 -3.10 12.88
N VAL A 197 22.67 -2.02 12.70
CA VAL A 197 21.99 -1.71 11.43
C VAL A 197 22.66 -0.55 10.70
N THR A 198 23.47 -0.90 9.70
CA THR A 198 23.97 0.05 8.72
C THR A 198 22.94 0.31 7.61
N LEU A 199 22.79 1.58 7.24
CA LEU A 199 22.03 1.96 6.05
C LEU A 199 22.88 1.69 4.78
N PRO A 200 22.33 1.01 3.76
CA PRO A 200 23.08 0.73 2.53
C PRO A 200 23.38 2.03 1.76
N SER A 201 24.50 2.09 1.05
CA SER A 201 24.89 3.28 0.27
C SER A 201 24.07 3.48 -1.02
N SER A 202 23.38 2.44 -1.49
CA SER A 202 22.45 2.46 -2.62
C SER A 202 21.40 1.37 -2.47
N LEU A 203 20.25 1.50 -3.14
CA LEU A 203 19.20 0.47 -3.14
C LEU A 203 19.33 -0.52 -4.32
N ASN A 204 20.45 -0.48 -5.04
CA ASN A 204 20.61 -1.11 -6.35
C ASN A 204 20.19 -2.59 -6.37
N HIS A 205 19.40 -2.94 -7.39
CA HIS A 205 18.96 -4.29 -7.66
C HIS A 205 20.12 -5.30 -7.67
N GLN A 206 20.06 -6.31 -6.78
CA GLN A 206 20.60 -7.64 -7.10
C GLN A 206 19.65 -8.37 -8.06
N ALA A 207 19.39 -7.78 -9.22
CA ALA A 207 18.74 -8.46 -10.33
C ALA A 207 19.77 -9.29 -11.10
N LYS A 208 20.39 -10.25 -10.40
CA LYS A 208 20.90 -11.43 -11.10
C LYS A 208 19.66 -12.31 -11.31
N PRO A 209 19.09 -12.42 -12.53
CA PRO A 209 18.10 -13.45 -12.77
C PRO A 209 18.75 -14.78 -12.38
N PRO A 210 18.08 -15.66 -11.62
CA PRO A 210 18.57 -17.03 -11.50
C PRO A 210 18.73 -17.55 -12.92
N ALA A 211 19.90 -18.13 -13.22
CA ALA A 211 20.12 -18.74 -14.52
C ALA A 211 18.98 -19.73 -14.76
N THR A 212 18.34 -19.63 -15.93
CA THR A 212 17.28 -20.56 -16.32
C THR A 212 17.92 -21.91 -16.57
N ASP A 213 18.05 -22.72 -15.52
CA ASP A 213 18.14 -24.16 -15.67
C ASP A 213 16.81 -24.64 -16.24
N VAL A 214 16.82 -24.86 -17.55
CA VAL A 214 15.72 -25.42 -18.33
C VAL A 214 15.63 -26.90 -17.98
N ASN A 215 15.14 -27.20 -16.77
CA ASN A 215 14.52 -28.46 -16.34
C ASN A 215 14.29 -28.46 -14.82
N ASN A 216 13.29 -27.71 -14.35
CA ASN A 216 12.54 -28.13 -13.17
C ASN A 216 11.12 -27.59 -13.24
N ARG A 217 10.12 -28.46 -13.01
CA ARG A 217 8.76 -28.03 -12.68
C ARG A 217 8.81 -27.46 -11.27
N GLU A 218 9.09 -26.16 -11.15
CA GLU A 218 8.84 -25.45 -9.91
C GLU A 218 7.35 -25.58 -9.58
N VAL A 219 7.08 -26.44 -8.59
CA VAL A 219 5.83 -26.47 -7.85
C VAL A 219 5.51 -25.04 -7.48
N LEU A 220 4.34 -24.56 -7.87
CA LEU A 220 3.81 -23.26 -7.45
C LEU A 220 3.51 -23.32 -5.95
N ASP A 221 4.56 -23.23 -5.13
CA ASP A 221 4.46 -23.06 -3.69
C ASP A 221 3.97 -21.63 -3.42
N PHE A 222 2.65 -21.49 -3.52
CA PHE A 222 1.93 -20.35 -2.99
C PHE A 222 2.04 -20.41 -1.46
N GLY A 223 3.20 -19.99 -0.95
CA GLY A 223 3.59 -20.08 0.45
C GLY A 223 2.39 -19.82 1.35
N GLU A 224 1.96 -20.87 2.03
CA GLU A 224 0.66 -20.92 2.68
C GLU A 224 0.68 -20.03 3.92
N ILE A 225 0.36 -18.74 3.72
CA ILE A 225 0.22 -17.77 4.80
C ILE A 225 -0.95 -18.24 5.65
N ARG A 226 -0.63 -19.00 6.71
CA ARG A 226 -1.56 -19.52 7.71
C ARG A 226 -2.56 -18.44 8.07
N THR A 227 -3.83 -18.67 7.74
CA THR A 227 -4.94 -17.77 8.07
C THR A 227 -5.31 -17.87 9.54
N LYS A 228 -4.40 -17.40 10.39
CA LYS A 228 -4.71 -16.86 11.72
C LYS A 228 -4.54 -15.35 11.60
N ASP A 229 -5.39 -14.60 12.29
CA ASP A 229 -5.53 -13.14 12.17
C ASP A 229 -6.12 -12.64 10.83
N ILE A 230 -7.36 -13.07 10.55
CA ILE A 230 -8.30 -12.29 9.73
C ILE A 230 -8.94 -11.22 10.63
N PRO A 231 -8.70 -9.91 10.41
CA PRO A 231 -9.49 -8.88 11.08
C PRO A 231 -10.94 -8.96 10.60
N LYS A 232 -11.88 -9.23 11.51
CA LYS A 232 -13.32 -9.34 11.21
C LYS A 232 -13.90 -7.99 10.78
N PHE A 233 -13.82 -7.67 9.50
CA PHE A 233 -14.57 -6.57 8.90
C PHE A 233 -15.83 -7.09 8.19
N LEU A 234 -16.97 -6.82 8.82
CA LEU A 234 -18.32 -6.84 8.23
C LEU A 234 -18.80 -8.17 7.61
N THR A 235 -19.09 -9.15 8.45
CA THR A 235 -20.13 -10.15 8.15
C THR A 235 -21.50 -9.54 8.40
N ALA A 236 -22.11 -8.96 7.36
CA ALA A 236 -23.55 -8.68 7.37
C ALA A 236 -24.30 -10.00 7.18
N LYS A 237 -25.04 -10.45 8.20
CA LYS A 237 -26.04 -11.52 8.05
C LYS A 237 -27.30 -10.92 7.41
N GLY A 238 -27.58 -11.30 6.17
CA GLY A 238 -28.92 -11.77 5.79
C GLY A 238 -28.87 -13.31 5.81
N THR A 239 -29.93 -14.10 5.95
CA THR A 239 -31.41 -13.94 5.99
C THR A 239 -31.95 -15.29 6.59
N PRO A 240 -33.25 -15.64 6.69
CA PRO A 240 -34.53 -14.91 6.50
C PRO A 240 -35.44 -14.98 7.76
N ASP A 241 -36.75 -14.71 7.60
CA ASP A 241 -37.79 -14.70 8.65
C ASP A 241 -38.39 -16.08 9.03
N ASN A 242 -38.92 -16.14 10.26
CA ASN A 242 -40.00 -16.96 10.86
C ASN A 242 -40.21 -18.46 10.51
N PHE A 243 -40.23 -19.30 11.57
CA PHE A 243 -41.44 -20.02 12.03
C PHE A 243 -41.30 -20.47 13.50
N ASP A 244 -42.38 -20.99 14.10
CA ASP A 244 -42.76 -20.86 15.53
C ASP A 244 -42.21 -21.88 16.57
N SER A 245 -42.36 -21.45 17.85
CA SER A 245 -42.77 -22.22 19.06
C SER A 245 -41.92 -23.41 19.58
N HIS A 246 -41.28 -23.25 20.75
CA HIS A 246 -41.87 -23.61 22.06
C HIS A 246 -40.94 -23.29 23.28
N GLU A 247 -41.58 -23.27 24.45
CA GLU A 247 -41.15 -23.19 25.87
C GLU A 247 -39.92 -24.03 26.32
N ALA A 248 -39.33 -23.90 27.52
CA ALA A 248 -39.27 -22.85 28.55
C ALA A 248 -38.24 -23.24 29.67
N MET A 249 -38.08 -22.35 30.67
CA MET A 249 -37.54 -22.57 32.05
C MET A 249 -36.02 -22.64 32.35
N THR A 250 -35.59 -21.69 33.22
CA THR A 250 -34.64 -21.80 34.39
C THR A 250 -33.24 -22.43 34.19
N SER A 251 -32.08 -21.95 34.64
CA SER A 251 -31.61 -20.82 35.49
C SER A 251 -30.06 -20.70 35.24
N ASN A 252 -29.21 -19.82 35.78
CA ASN A 252 -29.31 -18.82 36.86
C ASN A 252 -28.28 -17.66 36.66
N LYS A 253 -28.02 -16.93 37.75
CA LYS A 253 -27.16 -15.76 38.04
C LYS A 253 -25.65 -16.03 38.25
N PRO A 254 -24.78 -15.00 38.46
CA PRO A 254 -24.82 -13.61 37.96
C PRO A 254 -23.46 -12.96 37.55
N LEU A 255 -23.57 -11.80 36.89
CA LEU A 255 -22.66 -10.61 36.88
C LEU A 255 -21.12 -10.77 36.79
N ALA A 256 -20.57 -10.25 35.69
CA ALA A 256 -19.34 -9.45 35.71
C ALA A 256 -19.44 -8.26 34.73
N ASN A 257 -19.56 -7.05 35.26
CA ASN A 257 -19.81 -5.83 34.48
C ASN A 257 -18.49 -5.23 33.97
N LYS A 258 -18.28 -5.14 32.64
CA LYS A 258 -17.13 -4.42 32.05
C LYS A 258 -17.53 -3.55 30.86
N ASN A 259 -17.49 -2.24 31.08
CA ASN A 259 -17.79 -1.18 30.12
C ASN A 259 -16.97 -1.30 28.82
N LYS A 260 -17.64 -1.54 27.68
CA LYS A 260 -17.03 -1.38 26.35
C LYS A 260 -16.99 0.11 25.98
N LYS A 261 -15.82 0.75 26.14
CA LYS A 261 -15.56 2.06 25.51
C LYS A 261 -15.64 1.93 23.99
N VAL A 262 -16.61 2.59 23.38
CA VAL A 262 -16.76 2.70 21.92
C VAL A 262 -15.59 3.52 21.36
N LYS A 263 -14.67 2.89 20.62
CA LYS A 263 -13.74 3.61 19.75
C LYS A 263 -14.52 4.16 18.55
N ARG A 264 -14.89 5.44 18.62
CA ARG A 264 -15.35 6.20 17.43
C ARG A 264 -14.24 6.20 16.38
N LEU A 265 -14.60 6.09 15.09
CA LEU A 265 -13.66 6.42 14.01
C LEU A 265 -13.22 7.89 14.15
N SER A 266 -12.01 8.23 13.70
CA SER A 266 -11.59 9.64 13.71
C SER A 266 -12.46 10.45 12.74
N ALA A 267 -12.74 11.70 13.12
CA ALA A 267 -13.61 12.59 12.35
C ALA A 267 -13.07 12.85 10.93
N ASP A 268 -11.75 12.74 10.73
CA ASP A 268 -11.10 13.01 9.44
C ASP A 268 -11.28 11.88 8.42
N THR A 269 -11.44 10.63 8.88
CA THR A 269 -11.84 9.50 8.00
C THR A 269 -13.27 9.67 7.51
N GLN A 270 -14.17 10.10 8.40
CA GLN A 270 -15.57 10.38 8.02
C GLN A 270 -15.69 11.59 7.08
N ARG A 271 -14.99 12.71 7.38
CA ARG A 271 -14.94 13.90 6.50
C ARG A 271 -14.36 13.58 5.12
N SER A 272 -13.32 12.75 5.04
CA SER A 272 -12.71 12.40 3.75
C SER A 272 -13.65 11.59 2.86
N LEU A 273 -14.48 10.73 3.45
CA LEU A 273 -15.51 9.96 2.74
C LEU A 273 -16.73 10.81 2.34
N THR A 274 -17.17 11.75 3.18
CA THR A 274 -18.28 12.65 2.81
C THR A 274 -17.88 13.78 1.86
N ALA A 275 -16.62 14.22 1.85
CA ALA A 275 -16.12 15.23 0.90
C ALA A 275 -15.90 14.68 -0.52
N LEU A 276 -15.82 13.35 -0.69
CA LEU A 276 -15.67 12.68 -1.99
C LEU A 276 -17.02 12.24 -2.62
N LEU A 277 -18.14 12.44 -1.92
CA LEU A 277 -19.48 12.09 -2.39
C LEU A 277 -20.36 13.35 -2.50
N PRO A 278 -20.56 13.90 -3.72
CA PRO A 278 -21.62 14.88 -3.95
C PRO A 278 -22.95 14.25 -3.56
N ARG A 279 -23.70 14.91 -2.68
CA ARG A 279 -24.94 14.38 -2.05
C ARG A 279 -26.15 14.30 -3.02
N ALA A 280 -25.89 14.23 -4.32
CA ALA A 280 -26.88 14.35 -5.41
C ALA A 280 -26.61 13.44 -6.64
N THR A 281 -25.63 12.52 -6.60
CA THR A 281 -25.22 11.73 -7.79
C THR A 281 -25.55 10.25 -7.77
N GLN A 282 -26.39 9.76 -6.84
CA GLN A 282 -26.90 8.38 -6.91
C GLN A 282 -27.67 8.10 -8.22
N LYS A 283 -28.26 9.14 -8.84
CA LYS A 283 -28.98 9.06 -10.12
C LYS A 283 -28.09 9.23 -11.38
N LYS A 284 -26.81 9.61 -11.22
CA LYS A 284 -25.86 9.84 -12.34
C LYS A 284 -24.82 8.74 -12.50
N GLN A 285 -24.77 7.77 -11.59
CA GLN A 285 -23.80 6.68 -11.63
C GLN A 285 -24.21 5.56 -12.62
N GLU A 286 -25.51 5.48 -12.95
CA GLU A 286 -26.04 4.61 -14.00
C GLU A 286 -25.81 5.22 -15.41
N ASP A 287 -25.97 6.54 -15.56
CA ASP A 287 -25.75 7.26 -16.82
C ASP A 287 -24.32 7.13 -17.38
N LEU A 288 -23.30 7.18 -16.52
CA LEU A 288 -21.91 7.18 -17.00
C LEU A 288 -21.47 5.78 -17.49
N LEU A 289 -22.15 4.72 -17.03
CA LEU A 289 -21.97 3.36 -17.53
C LEU A 289 -22.84 3.07 -18.76
N SER A 290 -24.04 3.64 -18.86
CA SER A 290 -24.89 3.49 -20.06
C SER A 290 -24.28 4.22 -21.27
N VAL A 291 -23.73 5.43 -21.08
CA VAL A 291 -23.03 6.18 -22.15
C VAL A 291 -21.79 5.43 -22.67
N LEU A 292 -21.04 4.75 -21.79
CA LEU A 292 -19.87 3.94 -22.19
C LEU A 292 -20.23 2.58 -22.81
N LEU A 293 -21.49 2.14 -22.73
CA LEU A 293 -21.96 0.85 -23.26
C LEU A 293 -22.89 0.98 -24.48
N ASN A 294 -23.37 2.20 -24.79
CA ASN A 294 -24.34 2.45 -25.87
C ASN A 294 -23.74 3.02 -27.17
N HIS A 295 -22.42 3.22 -27.27
CA HIS A 295 -21.78 3.45 -28.57
C HIS A 295 -21.61 2.12 -29.33
N ARG A 296 -22.63 1.81 -30.13
CA ARG A 296 -22.49 1.09 -31.39
C ARG A 296 -22.00 2.04 -32.48
#